data_AF-A0A9E5CEJ2-F1
#
_entry.id   AF-A0A9E5CEJ2-F1
#
_cell.length_a   1.000
_cell.length_b   1.000
_cell.length_c   1.000
_cell.angle_alpha   90.00
_cell.angle_beta   90.00
_cell.angle_gamma   90.00
#
_symmetry.space_group_name_H-M   'P 1'
#
loop_
_entity.id
_entity.type
_entity.pdbx_description
1 polymer ?
#
loop_
_entity_poly.entity_id
_entity_poly.type
_entity_poly.pdbx_seq_one_letter_code
_entity_poly.pdbx_strand_id
1 'polypeptide(L)'
;MPSVTGTDLFVGREREMAELTAAFEGALDGRGGFVMLAGEPGIGKTRLTEELAAIAKERGALVTWGSCFEGGSAPPYWPWTQAIRSLLTEPSGATLTALEARAAVIAEIVPEIRETLPN
;
A
#
# COMPACT_ATOMS: atom_id res chain seq x y z
N MET A 1 -33.79 19.76 -11.24
CA MET A 1 -33.44 18.39 -10.79
C MET A 1 -32.02 18.47 -10.26
N PRO A 2 -31.75 18.12 -8.99
CA PRO A 2 -30.38 18.11 -8.51
C PRO A 2 -29.65 16.88 -9.09
N SER A 3 -28.45 17.12 -9.60
CA SER A 3 -27.55 16.17 -10.23
C SER A 3 -26.95 15.20 -9.21
N VAL A 4 -27.00 13.90 -9.52
CA VAL A 4 -26.28 12.86 -8.77
C VAL A 4 -24.77 13.05 -9.01
N THR A 5 -24.05 13.52 -8.00
CA THR A 5 -22.58 13.47 -7.97
C THR A 5 -22.21 12.00 -7.74
N GLY A 6 -21.71 11.33 -8.77
CA GLY A 6 -21.32 9.91 -8.70
C GLY A 6 -20.15 9.68 -7.75
N THR A 7 -20.43 9.51 -6.47
CA THR A 7 -19.73 8.49 -5.69
C THR A 7 -20.31 7.15 -6.16
N ASP A 8 -19.65 6.51 -7.13
CA ASP A 8 -19.99 5.15 -7.56
C ASP A 8 -20.13 4.27 -6.32
N LEU A 9 -21.35 3.81 -6.05
CA LEU A 9 -21.61 2.91 -4.94
C LEU A 9 -20.79 1.63 -5.17
N PHE A 10 -19.94 1.30 -4.21
CA PHE A 10 -19.19 0.05 -4.23
C PHE A 10 -20.13 -1.11 -3.88
N VAL A 11 -20.65 -1.81 -4.89
CA VAL A 11 -21.70 -2.84 -4.73
C VAL A 11 -21.18 -4.21 -5.20
N GLY A 12 -21.58 -5.29 -4.53
CA GLY A 12 -21.35 -6.67 -4.99
C GLY A 12 -19.94 -7.21 -4.72
N ARG A 13 -19.24 -6.60 -3.77
CA ARG A 13 -17.87 -6.93 -3.36
C ARG A 13 -17.75 -7.09 -1.84
N GLU A 14 -18.87 -7.34 -1.18
CA GLU A 14 -18.95 -7.43 0.28
C GLU A 14 -18.08 -8.56 0.81
N ARG A 15 -18.04 -9.71 0.11
CA ARG A 15 -17.21 -10.86 0.49
C ARG A 15 -15.72 -10.54 0.35
N GLU A 16 -15.28 -10.03 -0.80
CA GLU A 16 -13.88 -9.69 -1.04
C GLU A 16 -13.41 -8.58 -0.09
N MET A 17 -14.26 -7.59 0.18
CA MET A 17 -13.96 -6.54 1.16
C MET A 17 -13.86 -7.10 2.58
N ALA A 18 -14.73 -8.04 2.97
CA ALA A 18 -14.66 -8.69 4.27
C ALA A 18 -13.36 -9.49 4.45
N GLU A 19 -12.93 -10.23 3.43
CA GLU A 19 -11.66 -10.96 3.43
C GLU A 19 -10.45 -10.03 3.57
N LEU A 20 -10.44 -8.93 2.81
CA LEU A 20 -9.38 -7.91 2.89
C LEU A 20 -9.36 -7.19 4.23
N THR A 21 -10.53 -6.84 4.76
CA THR A 21 -10.66 -6.20 6.07
C THR A 21 -10.17 -7.14 7.18
N ALA A 22 -10.52 -8.43 7.13
CA ALA A 22 -10.04 -9.41 8.09
C ALA A 22 -8.50 -9.57 8.05
N ALA A 23 -7.90 -9.54 6.86
CA ALA A 23 -6.44 -9.56 6.72
C ALA A 23 -5.80 -8.28 7.30
N PHE A 24 -6.42 -7.12 7.09
CA PHE A 24 -5.97 -5.85 7.65
C PHE A 24 -6.06 -5.85 9.19
N GLU A 25 -7.17 -6.29 9.78
CA GLU A 25 -7.32 -6.40 11.23
C GLU A 25 -6.26 -7.36 11.83
N GLY A 26 -5.98 -8.48 11.15
CA GLY A 26 -4.88 -9.37 11.53
C GLY A 26 -3.51 -8.67 11.53
N ALA A 27 -3.26 -7.79 10.56
CA ALA A 27 -2.04 -7.00 10.49
C ALA A 27 -1.92 -5.99 11.64
N LEU A 28 -3.04 -5.39 12.09
CA LEU A 28 -3.07 -4.52 13.27
C LEU A 28 -2.73 -5.29 14.56
N ASP A 29 -3.11 -6.57 14.65
CA ASP A 29 -2.70 -7.48 15.73
C ASP A 29 -1.23 -7.94 15.64
N GLY A 30 -0.44 -7.40 14.70
CA GLY A 30 0.95 -7.77 14.47
C GLY A 30 1.15 -9.04 13.62
N ARG A 31 0.07 -9.62 13.08
CA ARG A 31 0.12 -10.74 12.13
C ARG A 31 0.11 -10.19 10.70
N GLY A 32 1.28 -9.73 10.25
CA GLY A 32 1.47 -9.29 8.87
C GLY A 32 1.10 -10.37 7.84
N GLY A 33 0.81 -9.97 6.60
CA GLY A 33 0.38 -10.89 5.56
C GLY A 33 0.50 -10.31 4.16
N PHE A 34 0.25 -11.16 3.17
CA PHE A 34 0.23 -10.79 1.75
C PHE A 34 -1.08 -11.28 1.13
N VAL A 35 -1.78 -10.40 0.43
CA VAL A 35 -3.03 -10.73 -0.29
C VAL A 35 -2.86 -10.40 -1.76
N MET A 36 -3.22 -11.35 -2.63
CA MET A 36 -3.18 -11.20 -4.08
C MET A 36 -4.61 -11.09 -4.63
N LEU A 37 -4.91 -9.98 -5.30
CA LEU A 37 -6.17 -9.77 -6.00
C LEU A 37 -6.01 -10.12 -7.47
N ALA A 38 -6.61 -11.23 -7.89
CA ALA A 38 -6.63 -11.68 -9.28
C ALA A 38 -8.05 -11.56 -9.86
N GLY A 39 -8.14 -11.25 -11.15
CA GLY A 39 -9.41 -11.12 -11.84
C GLY A 39 -9.28 -10.37 -13.16
N GLU A 40 -10.36 -10.33 -13.94
CA GLU A 40 -10.37 -9.74 -15.28
C GLU A 40 -10.00 -8.25 -15.29
N PRO A 41 -9.40 -7.74 -16.37
CA PRO A 41 -9.23 -6.30 -16.57
C PRO A 41 -10.57 -5.57 -16.38
N GLY A 42 -10.56 -4.44 -15.66
CA GLY A 42 -11.79 -3.66 -15.43
C GLY A 42 -12.75 -4.20 -14.35
N ILE A 43 -12.50 -5.37 -13.75
CA ILE A 43 -13.41 -5.99 -12.76
C ILE A 43 -13.50 -5.25 -11.40
N GLY A 44 -12.76 -4.14 -11.25
CA GLY A 44 -12.76 -3.29 -10.05
C GLY A 44 -11.67 -3.60 -9.01
N LYS A 45 -10.58 -4.29 -9.36
CA LYS A 45 -9.48 -4.61 -8.41
C LYS A 45 -8.87 -3.36 -7.76
N THR A 46 -8.53 -2.35 -8.57
CA THR A 46 -7.98 -1.08 -8.08
C THR A 46 -8.97 -0.37 -7.17
N ARG A 47 -10.26 -0.33 -7.56
CA ARG A 47 -11.30 0.28 -6.73
C ARG A 47 -11.42 -0.44 -5.39
N LEU A 48 -11.45 -1.77 -5.38
CA LEU A 48 -11.48 -2.56 -4.14
C LEU A 48 -10.29 -2.25 -3.22
N THR A 49 -9.07 -2.10 -3.77
CA THR A 49 -7.91 -1.71 -2.96
C THR A 49 -7.96 -0.28 -2.47
N GLU A 50 -8.54 0.65 -3.24
CA GLU A 50 -8.74 2.05 -2.83
C GLU A 50 -9.72 2.16 -1.67
N GLU A 51 -10.81 1.39 -1.69
CA GLU A 51 -11.78 1.34 -0.60
C GLU A 51 -11.15 0.78 0.69
N LEU A 52 -10.38 -0.31 0.60
CA LEU A 52 -9.62 -0.83 1.76
C LEU A 52 -8.61 0.20 2.28
N ALA A 53 -7.91 0.91 1.38
CA ALA A 53 -6.97 1.95 1.75
C ALA A 53 -7.64 3.12 2.47
N ALA A 54 -8.87 3.49 2.10
CA ALA A 54 -9.65 4.50 2.81
C ALA A 54 -9.97 4.04 4.24
N ILE A 55 -10.47 2.81 4.40
CA ILE A 55 -10.74 2.20 5.71
C ILE A 55 -9.47 2.16 6.58
N ALA A 56 -8.35 1.72 6.01
CA ALA A 56 -7.08 1.63 6.72
C ALA A 56 -6.59 3.01 7.21
N LYS A 57 -6.70 4.04 6.37
CA LYS A 57 -6.36 5.43 6.75
C LYS A 57 -7.26 5.95 7.86
N GLU A 58 -8.57 5.70 7.79
CA GLU A 58 -9.51 6.06 8.86
C GLU A 58 -9.19 5.39 10.21
N ARG A 59 -8.57 4.21 10.16
CA ARG A 59 -8.05 3.47 11.32
C ARG A 59 -6.64 3.93 11.75
N GLY A 60 -6.09 4.96 11.13
CA GLY A 60 -4.78 5.52 11.45
C GLY A 60 -3.60 4.74 10.87
N ALA A 61 -3.84 3.78 9.98
CA ALA A 61 -2.76 3.07 9.30
C ALA A 61 -2.12 3.95 8.23
N LEU A 62 -0.80 3.82 8.11
CA LEU A 62 -0.04 4.41 7.02
C LEU A 62 -0.24 3.55 5.76
N VAL A 63 -0.72 4.17 4.69
CA VAL A 63 -0.96 3.50 3.40
C VAL A 63 -0.09 4.09 2.32
N THR A 64 0.60 3.22 1.59
CA THR A 64 1.50 3.57 0.50
C THR A 64 1.13 2.79 -0.77
N TRP A 65 1.50 3.34 -1.93
CA TRP A 65 1.16 2.77 -3.24
C TRP A 65 2.40 2.61 -4.09
N GLY A 66 2.41 1.53 -4.87
CA GLY A 66 3.38 1.28 -5.92
C GLY A 66 2.69 0.70 -7.15
N SER A 67 3.18 1.04 -8.33
CA SER A 67 2.68 0.54 -9.61
C SER A 67 3.79 -0.11 -10.42
N CYS A 68 3.47 -1.24 -11.04
CA CYS A 68 4.34 -1.86 -12.03
C CYS A 68 4.15 -1.14 -13.36
N PHE A 69 5.24 -0.78 -14.03
CA PHE A 69 5.18 -0.24 -15.38
C PHE A 69 5.38 -1.37 -16.39
N GLU A 70 4.45 -1.51 -17.34
CA GLU A 70 4.48 -2.59 -18.34
C GLU A 70 5.55 -2.38 -19.42
N GLY A 71 6.04 -1.16 -19.63
CA GLY A 71 6.98 -0.82 -20.69
C GLY A 71 8.43 -1.28 -20.50
N GLY A 72 8.70 -2.19 -19.55
CA GLY A 72 9.98 -2.89 -19.39
C GLY A 72 11.17 -2.06 -18.91
N SER A 73 11.03 -0.74 -18.79
CA SER A 73 12.09 0.17 -18.34
C SER A 73 12.09 0.45 -16.83
N ALA A 74 11.12 -0.09 -16.10
CA ALA A 74 11.08 0.09 -14.65
C ALA A 74 12.27 -0.63 -13.98
N PRO A 75 12.95 0.01 -13.02
CA PRO A 75 13.98 -0.64 -12.22
C PRO A 75 13.45 -1.90 -11.50
N PRO A 76 14.33 -2.84 -11.12
CA PRO A 76 13.97 -3.93 -10.22
C PRO A 76 13.29 -3.39 -8.95
N TYR A 77 12.25 -4.09 -8.49
CA TYR A 77 11.49 -3.73 -7.29
C TYR A 77 10.85 -2.33 -7.31
N TRP A 78 10.64 -1.73 -8.48
CA TRP A 78 10.11 -0.37 -8.63
C TRP A 78 8.87 -0.04 -7.77
N PRO A 79 7.84 -0.92 -7.66
CA PRO A 79 6.69 -0.64 -6.79
C PRO A 79 7.10 -0.47 -5.32
N TRP A 80 8.09 -1.24 -4.85
CA TRP A 80 8.61 -1.14 -3.50
C TRP A 80 9.45 0.12 -3.31
N THR A 81 10.25 0.50 -4.30
CA THR A 81 11.00 1.76 -4.28
C THR A 81 10.07 2.96 -4.14
N GLN A 82 8.97 2.99 -4.91
CA GLN A 82 7.94 4.03 -4.78
C GLN A 82 7.33 4.02 -3.39
N ALA A 83 6.94 2.85 -2.90
CA ALA A 83 6.29 2.68 -1.61
C ALA A 83 7.16 3.21 -0.46
N ILE A 84 8.44 2.82 -0.44
CA ILE A 84 9.42 3.19 0.59
C ILE A 84 9.75 4.68 0.52
N ARG A 85 9.96 5.25 -0.67
CA ARG A 85 10.17 6.70 -0.82
C ARG A 85 9.00 7.50 -0.26
N SER A 86 7.78 7.04 -0.47
CA SER A 86 6.60 7.67 0.12
C SER A 86 6.60 7.64 1.66
N LEU A 87 7.21 6.63 2.29
CA LEU A 87 7.35 6.56 3.75
C LEU A 87 8.38 7.57 4.28
N LEU A 88 9.34 7.97 3.45
CA LEU A 88 10.44 8.88 3.81
C LEU A 88 10.09 10.36 3.63
N THR A 89 8.98 10.71 2.98
CA THR A 89 8.56 12.10 2.78
C THR A 89 8.22 12.78 4.11
N GLU A 90 7.45 12.10 4.96
CA GLU A 90 7.04 12.59 6.29
C GLU A 90 7.08 11.42 7.29
N PRO A 91 8.28 10.95 7.66
CA PRO A 91 8.41 9.72 8.42
C PRO A 91 8.04 9.95 9.89
N SER A 92 7.18 9.09 10.43
CA SER A 92 6.97 9.02 11.87
C SER A 92 8.22 8.44 12.56
N GLY A 93 8.42 8.73 13.84
CA GLY A 93 9.52 8.13 14.60
C GLY A 93 9.50 6.60 14.58
N ALA A 94 8.30 5.99 14.66
CA ALA A 94 8.14 4.55 14.54
C ALA A 94 8.54 4.02 13.16
N THR A 95 8.22 4.77 12.10
CA THR A 95 8.63 4.44 10.73
C THR A 95 10.15 4.45 10.59
N LEU A 96 10.82 5.49 11.11
CA LEU A 96 12.28 5.58 11.07
C LEU A 96 12.93 4.40 11.81
N THR A 97 12.52 4.13 13.05
CA THR A 97 13.05 3.01 13.83
C THR A 97 12.84 1.67 13.11
N ALA A 98 11.69 1.46 12.47
CA ALA A 98 11.42 0.23 11.73
C ALA A 98 12.29 0.08 10.46
N LEU A 99 12.56 1.18 9.76
CA LEU A 99 13.45 1.22 8.59
C LEU A 99 14.92 1.02 9.00
N GLU A 100 15.38 1.71 10.04
CA GLU A 100 16.74 1.59 10.60
C GLU A 100 17.04 0.15 11.01
N ALA A 101 16.11 -0.52 11.70
CA ALA A 101 16.24 -1.92 12.10
C ALA A 101 16.45 -2.90 10.93
N ARG A 102 16.15 -2.48 9.69
CA ARG A 102 16.25 -3.30 8.47
C ARG A 102 17.02 -2.59 7.34
N ALA A 103 17.77 -1.53 7.65
CA ALA A 103 18.34 -0.63 6.65
C ALA A 103 19.22 -1.36 5.62
N ALA A 104 19.98 -2.38 6.04
CA ALA A 104 20.82 -3.16 5.15
C ALA A 104 20.03 -3.85 4.02
N VAL A 105 18.92 -4.51 4.35
CA VAL A 105 18.06 -5.21 3.38
C VAL A 105 17.30 -4.20 2.52
N ILE A 106 16.79 -3.13 3.15
CA ILE A 106 16.02 -2.13 2.42
C ILE A 106 16.93 -1.37 1.43
N ALA A 107 18.20 -1.15 1.76
CA ALA A 107 19.18 -0.53 0.88
C ALA A 107 19.52 -1.36 -0.38
N GLU A 108 19.23 -2.66 -0.40
CA GLU A 108 19.35 -3.47 -1.62
C GLU A 108 18.22 -3.17 -2.61
N ILE A 109 17.06 -2.71 -2.10
CA ILE A 109 15.86 -2.36 -2.88
C ILE A 109 15.84 -0.86 -3.22
N VAL A 110 16.27 -0.02 -2.27
CA VAL A 110 16.29 1.44 -2.38
C VAL A 110 17.65 1.94 -1.93
N PRO A 111 18.64 2.02 -2.84
CA PRO A 111 20.01 2.39 -2.48
C PRO A 111 20.13 3.73 -1.74
N GLU A 112 19.26 4.69 -2.06
CA GLU A 112 19.17 6.04 -1.47
C GLU A 112 18.95 6.03 0.05
N ILE A 113 18.44 4.93 0.61
CA ILE A 113 18.24 4.82 2.07
C ILE A 113 19.54 4.92 2.86
N ARG A 114 20.67 4.47 2.30
CA ARG A 114 21.98 4.58 2.95
C ARG A 114 22.43 6.02 3.18
N GLU A 115 21.89 6.95 2.40
CA GLU A 115 22.23 8.37 2.48
C GLU A 115 21.28 9.15 3.39
N THR A 116 20.05 8.65 3.56
CA THR A 116 18.97 9.36 4.27
C THR A 116 18.86 8.96 5.75
N LEU A 117 19.24 7.73 6.10
CA LEU A 117 19.28 7.26 7.49
C LEU A 117 20.74 7.24 7.97
N PRO A 118 21.12 8.01 9.01
CA PRO A 118 22.44 7.87 9.62
C PRO A 118 22.53 6.49 10.29
N ASN A 119 23.68 5.82 10.12
CA ASN A 119 23.98 4.52 10.74
C ASN A 119 23.75 4.50 12.26
#